data_AF-A0A1U7VD84-F1
#
_entry.id   AF-A0A1U7VD84-F1
#
_cell.length_a   1.000
_cell.length_b   1.000
_cell.length_c   1.000
_cell.angle_alpha   90.00
_cell.angle_beta   90.00
_cell.angle_gamma   90.00
#
_symmetry.space_group_name_H-M   'P 1'
#
loop_
_entity.id
_entity.type
_entity.pdbx_description
1 polymer ?
#
loop_
_entity_poly.entity_id
_entity_poly.type
_entity_poly.pdbx_seq_one_letter_code
_entity_poly.pdbx_strand_id
1 'polypeptide(L)'
;MSNLSKLEFVALDISGKNYLSWVLDAEIHLAAKGLGNTITQGNEASSQDKAKAMIFLRHHLDEGLKVEYLTVKDPLELWTGLKERYDHLKATVLPRTRYEWMHLRLQDFKTVSEYNSAVFRITSQLKLCGEVMNDEDLLEKTLTTFHASNMVLQQQYRERGFKKYSELISFFLVAEQHNNLLLKNHEARPTGSAPLPEANMAARRDKSGKNRIIIMAI
;
A
#
# COMPACT_ATOMS: atom_id res chain seq x y z
N MET A 1 27.64 25.63 -0.66
CA MET A 1 27.00 24.68 -1.59
C MET A 1 27.16 23.28 -1.00
N SER A 2 26.12 22.78 -0.31
CA SER A 2 26.14 21.42 0.21
C SER A 2 25.83 20.45 -0.93
N ASN A 3 26.83 19.73 -1.39
CA ASN A 3 26.61 18.45 -2.07
C ASN A 3 26.05 17.49 -1.01
N LEU A 4 24.75 17.61 -0.71
CA LEU A 4 24.02 16.55 -0.03
C LEU A 4 24.05 15.37 -1.00
N SER A 5 24.90 14.39 -0.72
CA SER A 5 24.90 13.14 -1.46
C SER A 5 23.46 12.61 -1.45
N LYS A 6 22.95 12.32 -2.64
CA LYS A 6 21.59 11.86 -2.83
C LYS A 6 21.46 10.52 -2.11
N LEU A 7 20.55 10.45 -1.14
CA LEU A 7 20.23 9.21 -0.45
C LEU A 7 19.78 8.15 -1.46
N GLU A 8 20.20 6.91 -1.25
CA GLU A 8 19.76 5.78 -2.07
C GLU A 8 18.28 5.44 -1.84
N PHE A 9 17.79 5.64 -0.62
CA PHE A 9 16.39 5.48 -0.22
C PHE A 9 16.03 6.45 0.91
N VAL A 10 14.75 6.49 1.30
CA VAL A 10 14.26 7.45 2.31
C VAL A 10 14.95 7.19 3.66
N ALA A 11 15.52 8.23 4.26
CA ALA A 11 16.14 8.13 5.57
C ALA A 11 15.14 7.71 6.67
N LEU A 12 15.63 7.04 7.71
CA LEU A 12 14.82 6.67 8.88
C LEU A 12 14.36 7.94 9.58
N ASP A 13 13.05 8.14 9.59
CA ASP A 13 12.42 9.26 10.26
C ASP A 13 12.56 9.11 11.79
N ILE A 14 12.76 10.22 12.50
CA ILE A 14 12.93 10.20 13.97
C ILE A 14 11.73 9.61 14.71
N SER A 15 10.51 9.72 14.16
CA SER A 15 9.32 9.09 14.74
C SER A 15 9.25 7.58 14.50
N GLY A 16 10.10 7.04 13.61
CA GLY A 16 10.15 5.63 13.26
C GLY A 16 9.00 5.15 12.37
N LYS A 17 8.11 6.03 11.90
CA LYS A 17 6.94 5.64 11.08
C LYS A 17 7.29 4.81 9.85
N ASN A 18 8.47 5.01 9.28
CA ASN A 18 8.99 4.26 8.13
C ASN A 18 10.02 3.18 8.52
N TYR A 19 10.14 2.82 9.81
CA TYR A 19 11.16 1.90 10.30
C TYR A 19 11.13 0.53 9.59
N LEU A 20 9.94 -0.06 9.40
CA LEU A 20 9.83 -1.38 8.75
C LEU A 20 10.27 -1.35 7.28
N SER A 21 9.89 -0.32 6.53
CA SER A 21 10.35 -0.14 5.15
C SER A 21 11.84 0.18 5.09
N TRP A 22 12.34 1.00 6.02
CA TRP A 22 13.75 1.38 6.09
C TRP A 22 14.65 0.18 6.38
N VAL A 23 14.24 -0.71 7.30
CA VAL A 23 14.96 -1.96 7.60
C VAL A 23 15.10 -2.80 6.34
N LEU A 24 14.00 -3.01 5.60
CA LEU A 24 14.01 -3.78 4.36
C LEU A 24 14.97 -3.19 3.33
N ASP A 25 14.89 -1.88 3.08
CA ASP A 25 15.76 -1.20 2.11
C ASP A 25 17.24 -1.27 2.54
N ALA A 26 17.52 -1.02 3.83
CA ALA A 26 18.87 -1.09 4.38
C ALA A 26 19.47 -2.49 4.27
N GLU A 27 18.71 -3.55 4.58
CA GLU A 27 19.14 -4.94 4.46
C GLU A 27 19.48 -5.28 3.00
N ILE A 28 18.61 -4.90 2.04
CA ILE A 28 18.84 -5.13 0.60
C ILE A 28 20.12 -4.44 0.14
N HIS A 29 20.33 -3.17 0.52
CA HIS A 29 21.51 -2.42 0.13
C HIS A 29 22.80 -2.94 0.79
N LEU A 30 22.76 -3.33 2.06
CA LEU A 30 23.90 -3.96 2.73
C LEU A 30 24.23 -5.29 2.06
N ALA A 31 23.24 -6.13 1.76
CA ALA A 31 23.44 -7.39 1.04
C ALA A 31 24.06 -7.16 -0.35
N ALA A 32 23.52 -6.23 -1.14
CA ALA A 32 24.03 -5.88 -2.46
C ALA A 32 25.50 -5.38 -2.44
N LYS A 33 25.91 -4.74 -1.34
CA LYS A 33 27.28 -4.26 -1.13
C LYS A 33 28.20 -5.31 -0.49
N GLY A 34 27.72 -6.51 -0.20
CA GLY A 34 28.48 -7.55 0.53
C GLY A 34 28.70 -7.24 2.01
N LEU A 35 27.92 -6.32 2.57
CA LEU A 35 28.00 -5.84 3.95
C LEU A 35 26.92 -6.42 4.86
N GLY A 36 26.04 -7.31 4.36
CA GLY A 36 24.92 -7.86 5.14
C GLY A 36 25.34 -8.50 6.48
N ASN A 37 26.51 -9.15 6.52
CA ASN A 37 26.99 -9.79 7.74
C ASN A 37 27.33 -8.79 8.85
N THR A 38 27.63 -7.52 8.55
CA THR A 38 28.08 -6.54 9.57
C THR A 38 27.04 -6.24 10.64
N ILE A 39 25.75 -6.47 10.34
CA ILE A 39 24.61 -6.25 11.25
C ILE A 39 24.11 -7.55 11.90
N THR A 40 24.84 -8.66 11.73
CA THR A 40 24.48 -9.97 12.31
C THR A 40 25.32 -10.28 13.56
N GLN A 41 24.74 -10.98 14.53
CA GLN A 41 25.45 -11.35 15.75
C GLN A 41 26.58 -12.33 15.46
N GLY A 42 27.74 -12.16 16.11
CA GLY A 42 28.89 -13.04 15.93
C GLY A 42 29.61 -12.88 14.59
N ASN A 43 29.38 -11.78 13.87
CA ASN A 43 30.05 -11.54 12.59
C ASN A 43 31.57 -11.31 12.76
N GLU A 44 32.34 -11.83 11.81
CA GLU A 44 33.78 -11.64 11.71
C GLU A 44 34.15 -10.60 10.63
N ALA A 45 33.24 -9.65 10.36
CA ALA A 45 33.45 -8.65 9.32
C ALA A 45 34.67 -7.77 9.64
N SER A 46 35.43 -7.42 8.59
CA SER A 46 36.61 -6.58 8.73
C SER A 46 36.25 -5.21 9.30
N SER A 47 37.19 -4.56 10.00
CA SER A 47 36.99 -3.18 10.47
C SER A 47 36.67 -2.20 9.34
N GLN A 48 37.20 -2.46 8.13
CA GLN A 48 36.90 -1.66 6.95
C GLN A 48 35.44 -1.83 6.51
N ASP A 49 34.92 -3.06 6.49
CA ASP A 49 33.54 -3.32 6.09
C ASP A 49 32.55 -2.81 7.13
N LYS A 50 32.88 -2.94 8.42
CA LYS A 50 32.13 -2.29 9.51
C LYS A 50 32.08 -0.78 9.33
N ALA A 51 33.20 -0.14 8.99
CA ALA A 51 33.23 1.30 8.73
C ALA A 51 32.39 1.69 7.51
N LYS A 52 32.44 0.93 6.40
CA LYS A 52 31.59 1.16 5.22
C LYS A 52 30.10 1.05 5.57
N ALA A 53 29.73 0.01 6.32
CA ALA A 53 28.35 -0.19 6.78
C ALA A 53 27.90 0.94 7.69
N MET A 54 28.74 1.39 8.62
CA MET A 54 28.45 2.53 9.50
C MET A 54 28.24 3.83 8.74
N ILE A 55 29.09 4.15 7.77
CA ILE A 55 28.92 5.34 6.92
C ILE A 55 27.58 5.27 6.19
N PHE A 56 27.26 4.10 5.61
CA PHE A 56 26.02 3.89 4.89
C PHE A 56 24.78 4.03 5.79
N LEU A 57 24.75 3.33 6.93
CA LEU A 57 23.63 3.38 7.88
C LEU A 57 23.43 4.81 8.39
N ARG A 58 24.49 5.48 8.86
CA ARG A 58 24.42 6.86 9.36
C ARG A 58 24.01 7.86 8.27
N HIS A 59 24.33 7.61 7.00
CA HIS A 59 23.86 8.46 5.91
C HIS A 59 22.34 8.46 5.79
N HIS A 60 21.71 7.32 6.08
CA HIS A 60 20.27 7.09 5.95
C HIS A 60 19.50 7.25 7.27
N LEU A 61 20.05 7.99 8.25
CA LEU A 61 19.33 8.35 9.47
C LEU A 61 18.92 9.83 9.43
N ASP A 62 17.79 10.13 10.07
CA ASP A 62 17.47 11.50 10.48
C ASP A 62 18.59 12.08 11.37
N GLU A 63 18.77 13.40 11.30
CA GLU A 63 19.84 14.08 12.02
C GLU A 63 19.73 13.92 13.53
N GLY A 64 18.52 13.89 14.10
CA GLY A 64 18.31 13.65 15.53
C GLY A 64 18.81 12.27 15.97
N LEU A 65 18.64 11.25 15.13
CA LEU A 65 19.16 9.91 15.39
C LEU A 65 20.68 9.85 15.29
N LYS A 66 21.30 10.60 14.36
CA LYS A 66 22.76 10.69 14.28
C LYS A 66 23.38 11.31 15.54
N VAL A 67 22.67 12.26 16.16
CA VAL A 67 23.09 12.87 17.43
C VAL A 67 22.96 11.86 18.57
N GLU A 68 21.83 11.17 18.68
CA GLU A 68 21.59 10.16 19.72
C GLU A 68 22.63 9.03 19.68
N TYR A 69 22.96 8.53 18.49
CA TYR A 69 23.92 7.44 18.29
C TYR A 69 25.32 7.94 17.90
N LEU A 70 25.69 9.18 18.23
CA LEU A 70 26.94 9.81 17.78
C LEU A 70 28.20 9.01 18.15
N THR A 71 28.20 8.41 19.35
CA THR A 71 29.34 7.67 19.94
C THR A 71 29.42 6.22 19.50
N VAL A 72 28.35 5.67 18.91
CA VAL A 72 28.30 4.28 18.43
C VAL A 72 29.18 4.13 17.19
N LYS A 73 30.08 3.15 17.22
CA LYS A 73 31.06 2.89 16.16
C LYS A 73 30.89 1.53 15.49
N ASP A 74 30.12 0.63 16.10
CA ASP A 74 29.86 -0.71 15.55
C ASP A 74 28.47 -0.75 14.88
N PRO A 75 28.36 -1.27 13.64
CA PRO A 75 27.10 -1.30 12.91
C PRO A 75 26.06 -2.25 13.51
N LEU A 76 26.48 -3.34 14.15
CA LEU A 76 25.56 -4.24 14.85
C LEU A 76 24.98 -3.56 16.10
N GLU A 77 25.81 -2.81 16.85
CA GLU A 77 25.34 -2.02 17.99
C GLU A 77 24.31 -0.97 17.56
N LEU A 78 24.60 -0.20 16.50
CA LEU A 78 23.64 0.78 15.94
C LEU A 78 22.34 0.10 15.48
N TRP A 79 22.47 -1.00 14.73
CA TRP A 79 21.32 -1.76 14.21
C TRP A 79 20.43 -2.28 15.35
N THR A 80 21.05 -2.84 16.38
CA THR A 80 20.34 -3.38 17.56
C THR A 80 19.67 -2.26 18.34
N GLY A 81 20.34 -1.13 18.55
CA GLY A 81 19.77 0.03 19.24
C GLY A 81 18.56 0.63 18.51
N LEU A 82 18.62 0.73 17.18
CA LEU A 82 17.47 1.16 16.37
C LEU A 82 16.32 0.16 16.44
N LYS A 83 16.64 -1.13 16.44
CA LYS A 83 15.66 -2.21 16.59
C LYS A 83 14.96 -2.15 17.94
N GLU A 84 15.68 -2.05 19.05
CA GLU A 84 15.10 -1.91 20.38
C GLU A 84 14.21 -0.67 20.49
N ARG A 85 14.65 0.45 19.91
CA ARG A 85 13.88 1.70 19.91
C ARG A 85 12.55 1.57 19.18
N TYR A 86 12.52 0.94 18.02
CA TYR A 86 11.36 0.96 17.12
C TYR A 86 10.60 -0.35 17.00
N ASP A 87 11.05 -1.44 17.62
CA ASP A 87 10.35 -2.73 17.56
C ASP A 87 8.92 -2.67 18.10
N HIS A 88 8.66 -1.79 19.07
CA HIS A 88 7.31 -1.55 19.59
C HIS A 88 6.34 -1.06 18.50
N LEU A 89 6.83 -0.45 17.42
CA LEU A 89 6.00 -0.05 16.29
C LEU A 89 5.36 -1.23 15.59
N LYS A 90 5.97 -2.43 15.60
CA LYS A 90 5.29 -3.63 15.08
C LYS A 90 4.01 -3.93 15.86
N ALA A 91 4.04 -3.70 17.18
CA ALA A 91 2.89 -3.92 18.05
C ALA A 91 1.77 -2.89 17.85
N THR A 92 2.08 -1.69 17.34
CA THR A 92 1.08 -0.63 17.09
C THR A 92 0.61 -0.58 15.63
N VAL A 93 1.51 -0.86 14.68
CA VAL A 93 1.23 -0.90 13.24
C VAL A 93 0.30 -2.06 12.93
N LEU A 94 0.57 -3.28 13.41
CA LEU A 94 -0.23 -4.45 13.05
C LEU A 94 -1.72 -4.32 13.42
N PRO A 95 -2.11 -3.97 14.68
CA PRO A 95 -3.52 -3.78 15.02
C PRO A 95 -4.19 -2.68 14.21
N ARG A 96 -3.48 -1.58 13.96
CA ARG A 96 -3.98 -0.47 13.15
C ARG A 96 -4.21 -0.91 11.70
N THR A 97 -3.23 -1.56 11.08
CA THR A 97 -3.33 -2.04 9.70
C THR A 97 -4.41 -3.11 9.56
N ARG A 98 -4.57 -4.00 10.55
CA ARG A 98 -5.71 -4.95 10.62
C ARG A 98 -7.05 -4.22 10.71
N TYR A 99 -7.14 -3.15 11.49
CA TYR A 99 -8.34 -2.32 11.55
C TYR A 99 -8.64 -1.66 10.20
N GLU A 100 -7.63 -1.07 9.55
CA GLU A 100 -7.76 -0.47 8.21
C GLU A 100 -8.19 -1.53 7.18
N TRP A 101 -7.60 -2.73 7.23
CA TRP A 101 -8.02 -3.86 6.40
C TRP A 101 -9.48 -4.23 6.65
N MET A 102 -9.87 -4.45 7.89
CA MET A 102 -11.24 -4.86 8.25
C MET A 102 -12.29 -3.86 7.75
N HIS A 103 -12.02 -2.56 7.88
CA HIS A 103 -12.96 -1.49 7.50
C HIS A 103 -12.79 -0.96 6.08
N LEU A 104 -11.87 -1.51 5.29
CA LEU A 104 -11.70 -1.13 3.90
C LEU A 104 -12.99 -1.41 3.12
N ARG A 105 -13.50 -0.40 2.39
CA ARG A 105 -14.65 -0.56 1.50
C ARG A 105 -14.42 0.09 0.14
N LEU A 106 -14.78 -0.61 -0.94
CA LEU A 106 -14.68 -0.09 -2.30
C LEU A 106 -15.42 1.25 -2.49
N GLN A 107 -16.62 1.37 -1.90
CA GLN A 107 -17.47 2.57 -2.00
C GLN A 107 -16.88 3.85 -1.35
N ASP A 108 -15.85 3.71 -0.52
CA ASP A 108 -15.21 4.86 0.14
C ASP A 108 -14.23 5.60 -0.80
N PHE A 109 -13.96 5.04 -1.99
CA PHE A 109 -13.06 5.58 -2.99
C PHE A 109 -13.82 6.13 -4.20
N LYS A 110 -13.22 7.10 -4.91
CA LYS A 110 -13.80 7.70 -6.11
C LYS A 110 -13.51 6.86 -7.35
N THR A 111 -12.35 6.20 -7.39
CA THR A 111 -11.92 5.39 -8.53
C THR A 111 -11.39 4.02 -8.12
N VAL A 112 -11.50 3.03 -9.01
CA VAL A 112 -10.94 1.69 -8.80
C VAL A 112 -9.43 1.76 -8.54
N SER A 113 -8.73 2.69 -9.19
CA SER A 113 -7.29 2.89 -8.97
C SER A 113 -6.96 3.38 -7.56
N GLU A 114 -7.75 4.28 -6.98
CA GLU A 114 -7.57 4.74 -5.60
C GLU A 114 -7.80 3.61 -4.60
N TYR A 115 -8.86 2.83 -4.79
CA TYR A 115 -9.12 1.64 -3.98
C TYR A 115 -7.97 0.63 -4.06
N ASN A 116 -7.50 0.33 -5.28
CA ASN A 116 -6.42 -0.61 -5.49
C ASN A 116 -5.11 -0.17 -4.81
N SER A 117 -4.80 1.13 -4.87
CA SER A 117 -3.66 1.71 -4.15
C SER A 117 -3.79 1.51 -2.64
N ALA A 118 -4.98 1.70 -2.07
CA ALA A 118 -5.22 1.45 -0.65
C ALA A 118 -5.06 -0.03 -0.27
N VAL A 119 -5.58 -0.97 -1.08
CA VAL A 119 -5.36 -2.41 -0.89
C VAL A 119 -3.87 -2.73 -0.85
N PHE A 120 -3.08 -2.25 -1.81
CA PHE A 120 -1.64 -2.51 -1.84
C PHE A 120 -0.89 -1.90 -0.67
N ARG A 121 -1.25 -0.68 -0.25
CA ARG A 121 -0.64 -0.05 0.93
C ARG A 121 -0.87 -0.88 2.18
N ILE A 122 -2.12 -1.27 2.44
CA ILE A 122 -2.51 -2.03 3.63
C ILE A 122 -1.88 -3.43 3.61
N THR A 123 -2.00 -4.15 2.50
CA THR A 123 -1.47 -5.52 2.38
C THR A 123 0.05 -5.57 2.45
N SER A 124 0.76 -4.57 1.91
CA SER A 124 2.22 -4.45 2.06
C SER A 124 2.61 -4.26 3.53
N GLN A 125 1.88 -3.44 4.29
CA GLN A 125 2.13 -3.28 5.73
C GLN A 125 1.85 -4.57 6.52
N LEU A 126 0.76 -5.28 6.20
CA LEU A 126 0.48 -6.59 6.80
C LEU A 126 1.64 -7.57 6.56
N LYS A 127 2.11 -7.66 5.31
CA LYS A 127 3.27 -8.49 4.93
C LYS A 127 4.54 -8.09 5.68
N LEU A 128 4.83 -6.80 5.81
CA LEU A 128 5.97 -6.29 6.60
C LEU A 128 5.86 -6.66 8.09
N CYS A 129 4.64 -6.80 8.61
CA CYS A 129 4.38 -7.30 9.96
C CYS A 129 4.35 -8.84 10.07
N GLY A 130 4.64 -9.57 8.98
CA GLY A 130 4.71 -11.03 8.96
C GLY A 130 3.40 -11.74 8.64
N GLU A 131 2.34 -11.02 8.27
CA GLU A 131 1.08 -11.63 7.82
C GLU A 131 1.22 -12.18 6.40
N VAL A 132 0.63 -13.35 6.16
CA VAL A 132 0.51 -13.90 4.82
C VAL A 132 -0.73 -13.31 4.17
N MET A 133 -0.55 -12.67 3.01
CA MET A 133 -1.65 -12.15 2.18
C MET A 133 -1.52 -12.72 0.77
N ASN A 134 -2.48 -13.54 0.36
CA ASN A 134 -2.51 -14.19 -0.95
C ASN A 134 -3.60 -13.58 -1.87
N ASP A 135 -3.66 -14.01 -3.14
CA ASP A 135 -4.66 -13.51 -4.08
C ASP A 135 -6.11 -13.80 -3.64
N GLU A 136 -6.36 -14.94 -3.01
CA GLU A 136 -7.69 -15.32 -2.51
C GLU A 136 -8.17 -14.34 -1.42
N ASP A 137 -7.31 -13.98 -0.47
CA ASP A 137 -7.61 -13.00 0.58
C ASP A 137 -7.99 -11.64 -0.02
N LEU A 138 -7.27 -11.21 -1.06
CA LEU A 138 -7.52 -9.93 -1.72
C LEU A 138 -8.81 -9.98 -2.54
N LEU A 139 -9.05 -11.06 -3.29
CA LEU A 139 -10.28 -11.28 -4.04
C LEU A 139 -11.51 -11.29 -3.11
N GLU A 140 -11.47 -12.12 -2.06
CA GLU A 140 -12.55 -12.21 -1.08
C GLU A 140 -12.76 -10.88 -0.37
N LYS A 141 -11.67 -10.20 0.02
CA LYS A 141 -11.80 -8.89 0.63
C LYS A 141 -12.50 -7.92 -0.30
N THR A 142 -12.06 -7.79 -1.54
CA THR A 142 -12.66 -6.86 -2.51
C THR A 142 -14.12 -7.17 -2.76
N LEU A 143 -14.48 -8.43 -2.98
CA LEU A 143 -15.86 -8.83 -3.21
C LEU A 143 -16.75 -8.63 -1.98
N THR A 144 -16.25 -8.85 -0.76
CA THR A 144 -17.01 -8.61 0.48
C THR A 144 -17.16 -7.13 0.82
N THR A 145 -16.41 -6.23 0.18
CA THR A 145 -16.57 -4.78 0.38
C THR A 145 -17.77 -4.17 -0.37
N PHE A 146 -18.46 -4.93 -1.21
CA PHE A 146 -19.63 -4.45 -1.94
C PHE A 146 -20.76 -4.09 -0.98
N HIS A 147 -21.50 -3.02 -1.30
CA HIS A 147 -22.70 -2.66 -0.55
C HIS A 147 -23.76 -3.77 -0.65
N ALA A 148 -24.56 -3.97 0.40
CA ALA A 148 -25.57 -5.04 0.45
C ALA A 148 -26.57 -4.99 -0.72
N SER A 149 -26.87 -3.79 -1.25
CA SER A 149 -27.70 -3.63 -2.45
C SER A 149 -27.11 -4.22 -3.72
N ASN A 150 -25.80 -4.49 -3.73
CA ASN A 150 -25.04 -4.99 -4.88
C ASN A 150 -24.69 -6.48 -4.72
N MET A 151 -25.40 -7.21 -3.85
CA MET A 151 -25.16 -8.63 -3.59
C MET A 151 -25.25 -9.50 -4.86
N VAL A 152 -26.17 -9.19 -5.79
CA VAL A 152 -26.27 -9.92 -7.08
C VAL A 152 -25.03 -9.70 -7.93
N LEU A 153 -24.54 -8.46 -8.01
CA LEU A 153 -23.35 -8.14 -8.78
C LEU A 153 -22.09 -8.77 -8.18
N GLN A 154 -21.99 -8.76 -6.84
CA GLN A 154 -20.94 -9.49 -6.13
C GLN A 154 -20.95 -10.97 -6.52
N GLN A 155 -22.12 -11.61 -6.54
CA GLN A 155 -22.27 -13.01 -6.91
C GLN A 155 -21.86 -13.27 -8.37
N GLN A 156 -22.26 -12.41 -9.30
CA GLN A 156 -21.82 -12.48 -10.70
C GLN A 156 -20.29 -12.43 -10.84
N TYR A 157 -19.60 -11.61 -10.03
CA TYR A 157 -18.13 -11.58 -10.03
C TYR A 157 -17.49 -12.82 -9.43
N ARG A 158 -18.13 -13.44 -8.42
CA ARG A 158 -17.69 -14.73 -7.88
C ARG A 158 -17.77 -15.84 -8.92
N GLU A 159 -18.87 -15.88 -9.67
CA GLU A 159 -19.12 -16.89 -10.71
C GLU A 159 -18.13 -16.81 -11.89
N ARG A 160 -17.51 -15.65 -12.13
CA ARG A 160 -16.44 -15.51 -13.11
C ARG A 160 -15.15 -16.25 -12.72
N GLY A 161 -14.98 -16.59 -11.45
CA GLY A 161 -13.91 -17.50 -11.00
C GLY A 161 -12.48 -16.98 -11.18
N PHE A 162 -12.26 -15.66 -11.04
CA PHE A 162 -10.93 -15.05 -11.07
C PHE A 162 -9.96 -15.76 -10.12
N LYS A 163 -8.71 -15.98 -10.56
CA LYS A 163 -7.68 -16.67 -9.78
C LYS A 163 -6.64 -15.72 -9.21
N LYS A 164 -6.46 -14.56 -9.85
CA LYS A 164 -5.54 -13.52 -9.39
C LYS A 164 -6.30 -12.24 -9.13
N TYR A 165 -5.91 -11.53 -8.07
CA TYR A 165 -6.44 -10.20 -7.76
C TYR A 165 -6.23 -9.21 -8.92
N SER A 166 -5.11 -9.34 -9.63
CA SER A 166 -4.82 -8.54 -10.82
C SER A 166 -5.86 -8.70 -11.94
N GLU A 167 -6.48 -9.87 -12.08
CA GLU A 167 -7.52 -10.12 -13.08
C GLU A 167 -8.80 -9.37 -12.73
N LEU A 168 -9.23 -9.46 -11.46
CA LEU A 168 -10.41 -8.76 -10.95
C LEU A 168 -10.25 -7.24 -11.08
N ILE A 169 -9.11 -6.69 -10.67
CA ILE A 169 -8.86 -5.24 -10.74
C ILE A 169 -8.79 -4.75 -12.19
N SER A 170 -8.14 -5.50 -13.08
CA SER A 170 -8.12 -5.16 -14.51
C SER A 170 -9.54 -5.11 -15.06
N PHE A 171 -10.38 -6.08 -14.70
CA PHE A 171 -11.79 -6.10 -15.09
C PHE A 171 -12.55 -4.88 -14.56
N PHE A 172 -12.39 -4.52 -13.28
CA PHE A 172 -13.02 -3.33 -12.70
C PHE A 172 -12.58 -2.03 -13.36
N LEU A 173 -11.29 -1.88 -13.71
CA LEU A 173 -10.78 -0.71 -14.41
C LEU A 173 -11.42 -0.56 -15.80
N VAL A 174 -11.54 -1.65 -16.55
CA VAL A 174 -12.20 -1.66 -17.86
C VAL A 174 -13.68 -1.29 -17.70
N ALA A 175 -14.38 -1.87 -16.73
CA ALA A 175 -15.79 -1.57 -16.47
C ALA A 175 -16.01 -0.09 -16.07
N GLU A 176 -15.15 0.46 -15.21
CA GLU A 176 -15.18 1.87 -14.82
C GLU A 176 -15.01 2.81 -16.02
N GLN A 177 -14.08 2.50 -16.93
CA GLN A 177 -13.89 3.28 -18.16
C GLN A 177 -15.10 3.22 -19.09
N HIS A 178 -15.68 2.04 -19.30
CA HIS A 178 -16.89 1.88 -20.11
C HIS A 178 -18.06 2.68 -19.51
N ASN A 179 -18.26 2.63 -18.19
CA ASN A 179 -19.31 3.39 -17.52
C ASN A 179 -19.11 4.91 -17.66
N ASN A 180 -17.87 5.40 -17.54
CA ASN A 180 -17.55 6.81 -17.75
C ASN A 180 -17.88 7.27 -19.17
N LEU A 181 -17.66 6.43 -20.20
CA LEU A 181 -18.05 6.74 -21.58
C LEU A 181 -19.56 6.75 -21.76
N LEU A 182 -20.28 5.78 -21.18
CA LEU A 182 -21.74 5.72 -21.23
C LEU A 182 -22.38 6.96 -20.60
N LEU A 183 -21.86 7.44 -19.46
CA LEU A 183 -22.33 8.67 -18.81
C LEU A 183 -22.11 9.90 -19.70
N LYS A 184 -20.92 10.04 -20.29
CA LYS A 184 -20.63 11.13 -21.23
C LYS A 184 -21.57 11.11 -22.45
N ASN A 185 -21.87 9.92 -22.99
CA ASN A 185 -22.81 9.79 -24.11
C ASN A 185 -24.23 10.21 -23.73
N HIS A 186 -24.66 9.93 -22.50
CA HIS A 186 -25.96 10.38 -21.99
C HIS A 186 -26.02 11.91 -21.85
N GLU A 187 -24.96 12.51 -21.30
CA GLU A 187 -24.84 13.97 -21.12
C GLU A 187 -24.68 14.72 -22.44
N ALA A 188 -24.11 14.08 -23.47
CA ALA A 188 -23.94 14.67 -24.80
C ALA A 188 -25.24 14.76 -25.64
N ARG A 189 -26.39 14.31 -25.12
CA ARG A 189 -27.67 14.47 -25.82
C ARG A 189 -28.05 15.95 -25.94
N PRO A 190 -28.35 16.45 -27.15
CA PRO A 190 -28.81 17.83 -27.32
C PRO A 190 -30.13 18.08 -26.58
N THR A 191 -30.26 19.26 -25.98
CA THR A 191 -31.54 19.75 -25.41
C THR A 191 -32.61 19.75 -26.52
N GLY A 192 -33.50 18.77 -26.51
CA GLY A 192 -34.59 18.62 -27.49
C GLY A 192 -34.75 17.24 -28.13
N SER A 193 -33.86 16.26 -27.88
CA SER A 193 -34.07 14.88 -28.35
C SER A 193 -35.22 14.20 -27.61
N ALA A 194 -36.14 13.56 -28.34
CA ALA A 194 -37.28 12.85 -27.75
C ALA A 194 -36.82 11.77 -26.75
N PRO A 195 -37.55 11.54 -25.63
CA PRO A 195 -37.24 10.45 -24.71
C PRO A 195 -37.28 9.12 -25.46
N LEU A 196 -36.27 8.26 -25.26
CA LEU A 196 -36.42 6.86 -25.66
C LEU A 196 -37.49 6.22 -24.77
N PRO A 197 -38.33 5.31 -25.28
CA PRO A 197 -39.26 4.57 -24.44
C PRO A 197 -38.49 3.81 -23.36
N GLU A 198 -38.67 4.22 -22.11
CA GLU A 198 -38.01 3.62 -20.95
C GLU A 198 -38.61 2.24 -20.67
N ALA A 199 -37.99 1.19 -21.21
CA ALA A 199 -38.18 -0.16 -20.72
C ALA A 199 -37.20 -0.41 -19.57
N ASN A 200 -37.68 -0.25 -18.33
CA ASN A 200 -37.02 -0.61 -17.07
C ASN A 200 -36.00 0.40 -16.51
N MET A 201 -36.47 1.47 -15.85
CA MET A 201 -35.67 2.24 -14.90
C MET A 201 -36.17 2.06 -13.46
N ALA A 202 -35.40 1.34 -12.63
CA ALA A 202 -35.43 1.50 -11.18
C ALA A 202 -34.49 2.66 -10.81
N ALA A 203 -34.99 3.90 -10.89
CA ALA A 203 -34.21 5.08 -10.55
C ALA A 203 -33.95 5.16 -9.03
N ARG A 204 -32.67 5.10 -8.62
CA ARG A 204 -32.21 5.65 -7.34
C ARG A 204 -31.34 6.86 -7.60
N ARG A 205 -31.90 8.07 -7.44
CA ARG A 205 -31.13 9.31 -7.29
C ARG A 205 -30.71 9.42 -5.83
N ASP A 206 -29.43 9.23 -5.54
CA ASP A 206 -28.87 9.61 -4.24
C ASP A 206 -28.37 11.06 -4.35
N LYS A 207 -28.94 11.96 -3.54
CA LYS A 207 -28.67 13.42 -3.52
C LYS A 207 -27.33 13.77 -2.83
N SER A 208 -26.28 12.98 -3.04
CA SER A 208 -24.95 13.34 -2.55
C SER A 208 -23.99 13.38 -3.74
N GLY A 209 -23.42 14.55 -4.04
CA GLY A 209 -22.45 14.79 -5.11
C GLY A 209 -21.10 14.11 -4.89
N LYS A 210 -21.10 12.82 -4.54
CA LYS A 210 -19.94 11.95 -4.57
C LYS A 210 -20.12 11.02 -5.77
N ASN A 211 -19.32 11.23 -6.81
CA ASN A 211 -19.05 10.18 -7.81
C ASN A 211 -18.42 9.00 -7.06
N ARG A 212 -19.26 8.11 -6.53
CA ARG A 212 -18.83 6.84 -5.97
C ARG A 212 -18.50 5.92 -7.14
N ILE A 213 -17.61 4.95 -6.92
CA ILE A 213 -17.40 3.84 -7.84
C ILE A 213 -18.77 3.17 -8.08
N ILE A 214 -19.39 3.44 -9.22
CA ILE A 214 -20.54 2.69 -9.71
C ILE A 214 -19.95 1.59 -10.58
N ILE A 215 -19.62 0.45 -9.95
CA ILE A 215 -19.50 -0.78 -10.72
C ILE A 215 -20.93 -1.18 -11.05
N MET A 216 -21.38 -0.87 -12.27
CA MET A 216 -22.61 -1.45 -12.80
C MET A 216 -22.34 -2.88 -13.27
N ALA A 217 -23.37 -3.71 -13.21
CA ALA A 217 -23.41 -4.99 -13.90
C ALA A 217 -23.22 -4.76 -15.42
N ILE A 218 -22.37 -5.59 -16.04
CA ILE A 218 -22.46 -5.85 -17.49
C ILE A 218 -23.42 -7.02 -17.65
#